data_AF-A0A940VFY7-F1
#
_entry.id   AF-A0A940VFY7-F1
#
_cell.length_a   1.000
_cell.length_b   1.000
_cell.length_c   1.000
_cell.angle_alpha   90.00
_cell.angle_beta   90.00
_cell.angle_gamma   90.00
#
_symmetry.space_group_name_H-M   'P 1'
#
loop_
_entity.id
_entity.type
_entity.pdbx_description
1 polymer ?
#
loop_
_entity_poly.entity_id
_entity_poly.type
_entity_poly.pdbx_seq_one_letter_code
_entity_poly.pdbx_strand_id
1 'polypeptide(L)'
;AGEVVMDTGWMAPRVHRMAQIGGVTRILVESPPAKRPIKFDDERGRRTVQEFKDVACPRVLFNFGIRQGQLESSRAVAVYELVPPGMDFIPSDHTQLAKFPFPNVYGDTRICWGHITIPTFDLQTIGGLVNLFWFSTFNHDLDQNLPADWKGRPTPRGVQLFKALQQEAVYPMELLVRLNTLGAWWRGELRNDRW
;
A
#
# COMPACT_ATOMS: atom_id res chain seq x y z
N ALA A 1 21.63 -11.94 11.23
CA ALA A 1 21.90 -12.37 9.85
C ALA A 1 22.09 -11.12 9.01
N GLY A 2 23.18 -11.02 8.24
CA GLY A 2 23.45 -9.87 7.39
C GLY A 2 22.40 -9.75 6.28
N GLU A 3 22.03 -8.51 5.92
CA GLU A 3 21.17 -8.24 4.78
C GLU A 3 21.99 -8.44 3.49
N VAL A 4 21.59 -9.38 2.64
CA VAL A 4 22.15 -9.51 1.29
C VAL A 4 21.20 -8.81 0.33
N VAL A 5 21.57 -7.60 -0.12
CA VAL A 5 20.87 -6.91 -1.21
C VAL A 5 21.22 -7.64 -2.50
N MET A 6 20.22 -8.27 -3.11
CA MET A 6 20.39 -8.97 -4.39
C MET A 6 20.00 -8.03 -5.52
N ASP A 7 20.98 -7.42 -6.18
CA ASP A 7 20.77 -6.84 -7.50
C ASP A 7 21.04 -7.93 -8.54
N THR A 8 19.97 -8.61 -8.97
CA THR A 8 20.09 -9.69 -9.95
C THR A 8 20.16 -9.18 -11.38
N GLY A 9 20.05 -7.86 -11.62
CA GLY A 9 19.89 -7.28 -12.97
C GLY A 9 18.57 -7.63 -13.67
N TRP A 10 17.73 -8.47 -13.04
CA TRP A 10 16.44 -8.97 -13.55
C TRP A 10 15.33 -8.75 -12.52
N MET A 11 15.26 -7.53 -11.97
CA MET A 11 14.17 -7.21 -11.08
C MET A 11 12.90 -6.97 -11.91
N ALA A 12 11.79 -7.58 -11.52
CA ALA A 12 10.49 -7.31 -12.13
C ALA A 12 10.21 -5.79 -12.10
N PRO A 13 9.48 -5.23 -13.08
CA PRO A 13 9.23 -3.79 -13.13
C PRO A 13 8.76 -3.23 -11.79
N ARG A 14 9.37 -2.11 -11.37
CA ARG A 14 9.02 -1.36 -10.14
C ARG A 14 9.35 -2.07 -8.83
N VAL A 15 10.08 -3.18 -8.86
CA VAL A 15 10.83 -3.64 -7.70
C VAL A 15 11.98 -2.66 -7.48
N HIS A 16 12.15 -2.18 -6.24
CA HIS A 16 13.16 -1.19 -5.88
C HIS A 16 14.26 -1.76 -4.97
N ARG A 17 13.92 -2.78 -4.19
CA ARG A 17 14.84 -3.43 -3.25
C ARG A 17 14.45 -4.89 -3.09
N MET A 18 15.44 -5.78 -3.09
CA MET A 18 15.27 -7.18 -2.74
C MET A 18 16.36 -7.60 -1.78
N ALA A 19 15.98 -8.26 -0.68
CA ALA A 19 16.94 -8.78 0.28
C ALA A 19 16.54 -10.15 0.82
N GLN A 20 17.53 -11.02 1.05
CA GLN A 20 17.28 -12.30 1.72
C GLN A 20 17.66 -12.21 3.20
N ILE A 21 16.69 -12.47 4.09
CA ILE A 21 16.85 -12.36 5.55
C ILE A 21 16.22 -13.60 6.19
N GLY A 22 17.03 -14.45 6.85
CA GLY A 22 16.51 -15.61 7.57
C GLY A 22 15.74 -16.61 6.69
N GLY A 23 16.14 -16.75 5.42
CA GLY A 23 15.45 -17.61 4.44
C GLY A 23 14.17 -17.00 3.84
N VAL A 24 13.85 -15.75 4.16
CA VAL A 24 12.77 -14.98 3.52
C VAL A 24 13.36 -14.03 2.51
N THR A 25 12.82 -14.01 1.30
CA THR A 25 13.08 -12.95 0.33
C THR A 25 12.11 -11.80 0.58
N ARG A 26 12.61 -10.67 1.08
CA ARG A 26 11.85 -9.43 1.22
C ARG A 26 12.00 -8.59 -0.04
N ILE A 27 10.88 -8.08 -0.55
CA ILE A 27 10.80 -7.38 -1.83
C ILE A 27 10.03 -6.08 -1.61
N LEU A 28 10.65 -4.96 -1.96
CA LEU A 28 10.02 -3.65 -2.00
C LEU A 28 9.52 -3.40 -3.43
N VAL A 29 8.21 -3.26 -3.60
CA VAL A 29 7.57 -3.05 -4.92
C VAL A 29 6.78 -1.77 -4.89
N GLU A 30 6.89 -0.98 -5.94
CA GLU A 30 6.12 0.25 -6.10
C GLU A 30 4.86 0.06 -6.95
N SER A 31 3.81 0.73 -6.52
CA SER A 31 2.65 1.07 -7.33
C SER A 31 2.56 2.59 -7.50
N PRO A 32 2.80 3.15 -8.70
CA PRO A 32 2.75 4.58 -8.93
C PRO A 32 1.35 5.16 -8.71
N PRO A 33 1.26 6.49 -8.53
CA PRO A 33 -0.02 7.20 -8.52
C PRO A 33 -0.80 6.87 -9.77
N ALA A 34 -2.06 6.50 -9.60
CA ALA A 34 -2.94 6.17 -10.71
C ALA A 34 -4.40 6.31 -10.29
N LYS A 35 -5.26 6.44 -11.30
CA LYS A 35 -6.69 6.18 -11.17
C LYS A 35 -6.90 4.66 -11.22
N ARG A 36 -7.57 4.09 -10.23
CA ARG A 36 -7.77 2.64 -10.11
C ARG A 36 -9.23 2.30 -9.83
N PRO A 37 -9.75 1.18 -10.35
CA PRO A 37 -11.00 0.63 -9.84
C PRO A 37 -10.79 0.16 -8.41
N ILE A 38 -11.74 0.44 -7.52
CA ILE A 38 -11.75 -0.05 -6.14
C ILE A 38 -13.09 -0.73 -5.89
N LYS A 39 -13.02 -1.95 -5.38
CA LYS A 39 -14.18 -2.68 -4.84
C LYS A 39 -14.21 -2.47 -3.34
N PHE A 40 -15.37 -2.10 -2.79
CA PHE A 40 -15.52 -1.85 -1.36
C PHE A 40 -16.76 -2.53 -0.81
N ASP A 41 -16.60 -3.27 0.28
CA ASP A 41 -17.69 -3.85 1.05
C ASP A 41 -18.06 -2.91 2.21
N ASP A 42 -19.20 -2.24 2.07
CA ASP A 42 -19.74 -1.20 2.95
C ASP A 42 -20.52 -1.77 4.16
N GLU A 43 -20.14 -2.95 4.65
CA GLU A 43 -20.99 -3.78 5.51
C GLU A 43 -21.55 -3.05 6.75
N ARG A 44 -22.87 -2.90 6.78
CA ARG A 44 -23.69 -3.15 7.98
C ARG A 44 -24.73 -4.24 7.66
N GLY A 45 -24.29 -5.49 7.67
CA GLY A 45 -25.16 -6.68 7.73
C GLY A 45 -25.82 -7.18 6.43
N ARG A 46 -25.49 -6.61 5.26
CA ARG A 46 -25.93 -7.10 3.94
C ARG A 46 -24.83 -6.85 2.91
N ARG A 47 -23.80 -7.71 2.84
CA ARG A 47 -22.68 -7.64 1.87
C ARG A 47 -23.13 -7.10 0.52
N THR A 48 -22.86 -5.82 0.29
CA THR A 48 -23.16 -5.17 -0.97
C THR A 48 -21.85 -4.55 -1.42
N VAL A 49 -21.11 -5.32 -2.23
CA VAL A 49 -19.85 -4.85 -2.81
C VAL A 49 -20.18 -3.74 -3.81
N GLN A 50 -19.71 -2.54 -3.53
CA GLN A 50 -19.79 -1.40 -4.44
C GLN A 50 -18.47 -1.29 -5.22
N GLU A 51 -18.57 -1.03 -6.51
CA GLU A 51 -17.41 -0.80 -7.35
C GLU A 51 -17.33 0.68 -7.75
N PHE A 52 -16.19 1.30 -7.43
CA PHE A 52 -15.86 2.67 -7.78
C PHE A 52 -14.82 2.65 -8.89
N LYS A 53 -15.16 3.23 -10.04
CA LYS A 53 -14.23 3.37 -11.17
C LYS A 53 -13.35 4.60 -10.97
N ASP A 54 -12.11 4.56 -11.42
CA ASP A 54 -11.24 5.75 -11.47
C ASP A 54 -11.08 6.49 -10.12
N VAL A 55 -10.85 5.74 -9.04
CA VAL A 55 -10.50 6.31 -7.73
C VAL A 55 -9.05 6.77 -7.78
N ALA A 56 -8.79 8.04 -7.45
CA ALA A 56 -7.42 8.53 -7.33
C ALA A 56 -6.70 7.77 -6.21
N CYS A 57 -5.52 7.22 -6.49
CA CYS A 57 -4.69 6.49 -5.54
C CYS A 57 -3.30 7.12 -5.45
N PRO A 58 -2.68 7.19 -4.26
CA PRO A 58 -1.34 7.74 -4.11
C PRO A 58 -0.29 6.78 -4.68
N ARG A 59 0.97 7.21 -4.64
CA ARG A 59 2.10 6.28 -4.79
C ARG A 59 2.15 5.38 -3.57
N VAL A 60 2.28 4.08 -3.77
CA VAL A 60 2.27 3.07 -2.72
C VAL A 60 3.51 2.20 -2.82
N LEU A 61 4.14 1.93 -1.68
CA LEU A 61 5.19 0.94 -1.54
C LEU A 61 4.65 -0.29 -0.83
N PHE A 62 4.90 -1.44 -1.43
CA PHE A 62 4.57 -2.76 -0.91
C PHE A 62 5.84 -3.44 -0.42
N ASN A 63 5.77 -4.11 0.72
CA ASN A 63 6.83 -4.99 1.21
C ASN A 63 6.26 -6.40 1.34
N PHE A 64 6.73 -7.30 0.49
CA PHE A 64 6.35 -8.70 0.49
C PHE A 64 7.52 -9.55 0.99
N GLY A 65 7.26 -10.43 1.96
CA GLY A 65 8.19 -11.48 2.37
C GLY A 65 7.75 -12.81 1.78
N ILE A 66 8.60 -13.42 0.98
CA ILE A 66 8.35 -14.70 0.30
C ILE A 66 9.29 -15.77 0.83
N ARG A 67 8.76 -16.93 1.19
CA ARG A 67 9.54 -18.12 1.57
C ARG A 67 9.03 -19.31 0.79
N GLN A 68 9.93 -19.97 0.05
CA GLN A 68 9.57 -21.16 -0.77
C GLN A 68 8.34 -20.90 -1.66
N GLY A 69 8.26 -19.70 -2.22
CA GLY A 69 7.16 -19.24 -3.07
C GLY A 69 5.84 -18.90 -2.36
N GLN A 70 5.79 -18.99 -1.03
CA GLN A 70 4.63 -18.63 -0.22
C GLN A 70 4.78 -17.20 0.33
N LEU A 71 3.67 -16.46 0.38
CA LEU A 71 3.63 -15.14 1.01
C LEU A 71 3.60 -15.29 2.54
N GLU A 72 4.71 -14.94 3.20
CA GLU A 72 4.86 -14.99 4.66
C GLU A 72 4.51 -13.64 5.31
N SER A 73 4.75 -12.53 4.63
CA SER A 73 4.36 -11.21 5.10
C SER A 73 4.02 -10.27 3.95
N SER A 74 3.09 -9.35 4.19
CA SER A 74 2.66 -8.36 3.21
C SER A 74 2.27 -7.07 3.89
N ARG A 75 2.92 -5.98 3.51
CA ARG A 75 2.69 -4.65 4.08
C ARG A 75 2.57 -3.61 2.97
N ALA A 76 1.81 -2.56 3.21
CA ALA A 76 1.67 -1.44 2.28
C ALA A 76 1.66 -0.09 3.01
N VAL A 77 2.28 0.90 2.40
CA VAL A 77 2.37 2.29 2.87
C VAL A 77 2.27 3.24 1.69
N ALA A 78 1.72 4.43 1.91
CA ALA A 78 1.77 5.50 0.91
C ALA A 78 3.11 6.25 1.00
N VAL A 79 3.57 6.79 -0.14
CA VAL A 79 4.72 7.71 -0.16
C VAL A 79 4.21 9.12 0.14
N TYR A 80 4.82 9.76 1.14
CA TYR A 80 4.48 11.12 1.57
C TYR A 80 5.44 12.15 0.96
N GLU A 81 5.67 12.07 -0.34
CA GLU A 81 6.58 12.97 -1.06
C GLU A 81 6.02 13.30 -2.44
N LEU A 82 6.20 14.56 -2.85
CA LEU A 82 5.89 14.99 -4.20
C LEU A 82 7.06 14.63 -5.11
N VAL A 83 6.78 13.85 -6.15
CA VAL A 83 7.72 13.57 -7.23
C VAL A 83 7.37 14.48 -8.40
N PRO A 84 8.27 15.37 -8.84
CA PRO A 84 7.99 16.27 -9.95
C PRO A 84 7.58 15.51 -11.22
N PRO A 85 6.69 16.06 -12.05
CA PRO A 85 6.37 15.47 -13.35
C PRO A 85 7.65 15.27 -14.19
N GLY A 86 7.79 14.09 -14.77
CA GLY A 86 8.95 13.73 -15.60
C GLY A 86 10.20 13.27 -14.85
N MET A 87 10.14 13.17 -13.51
CA MET A 87 11.19 12.54 -12.72
C MET A 87 10.82 11.13 -12.28
N ASP A 88 11.79 10.24 -12.34
CA ASP A 88 11.66 8.90 -11.77
C ASP A 88 11.68 8.98 -10.25
N PHE A 89 10.78 8.21 -9.62
CA PHE A 89 10.81 8.03 -8.18
C PHE A 89 11.84 6.96 -7.82
N ILE A 90 12.84 7.35 -7.03
CA ILE A 90 13.83 6.44 -6.49
C ILE A 90 13.69 6.47 -4.97
N PRO A 91 13.14 5.42 -4.34
CA PRO A 91 13.00 5.38 -2.90
C PRO A 91 14.38 5.33 -2.22
N SER A 92 14.52 6.07 -1.12
CA SER A 92 15.71 6.04 -0.26
C SER A 92 15.31 5.80 1.19
N ASP A 93 16.26 5.50 2.06
CA ASP A 93 15.99 5.31 3.50
C ASP A 93 15.38 6.56 4.17
N HIS A 94 15.53 7.74 3.55
CA HIS A 94 14.94 9.01 4.01
C HIS A 94 13.54 9.30 3.45
N THR A 95 13.07 8.52 2.47
CA THR A 95 11.74 8.69 1.86
C THR A 95 10.68 8.68 2.95
N GLN A 96 9.91 9.77 3.04
CA GLN A 96 8.81 9.93 3.98
C GLN A 96 7.64 9.05 3.58
N LEU A 97 7.09 8.32 4.55
CA LEU A 97 5.95 7.43 4.36
C LEU A 97 4.73 7.92 5.13
N ALA A 98 3.57 7.48 4.67
CA ALA A 98 2.29 7.68 5.31
C ALA A 98 1.52 6.36 5.41
N LYS A 99 0.52 6.33 6.29
CA LYS A 99 -0.46 5.26 6.37
C LYS A 99 -1.09 5.06 5.00
N PHE A 100 -1.32 3.80 4.64
CA PHE A 100 -2.09 3.50 3.46
C PHE A 100 -3.53 4.01 3.66
N PRO A 101 -4.11 4.74 2.69
CA PRO A 101 -5.29 5.56 2.93
C PRO A 101 -6.62 4.82 2.75
N PHE A 102 -6.62 3.51 2.50
CA PHE A 102 -7.84 2.75 2.25
C PHE A 102 -8.00 1.58 3.22
N PRO A 103 -9.23 1.10 3.42
CA PRO A 103 -9.54 0.18 4.50
C PRO A 103 -9.31 -1.28 4.07
N ASN A 104 -8.05 -1.62 3.77
CA ASN A 104 -7.57 -2.99 3.63
C ASN A 104 -6.12 -3.14 4.16
N VAL A 105 -5.62 -2.13 4.87
CA VAL A 105 -4.32 -2.13 5.53
C VAL A 105 -4.50 -1.74 6.99
N TYR A 106 -4.00 -2.58 7.89
CA TYR A 106 -4.03 -2.34 9.32
C TYR A 106 -3.15 -1.15 9.71
N GLY A 107 -3.40 -0.57 10.89
CA GLY A 107 -2.60 0.57 11.39
C GLY A 107 -1.10 0.28 11.52
N ASP A 108 -0.72 -0.99 11.63
CA ASP A 108 0.67 -1.46 11.66
C ASP A 108 1.26 -1.76 10.26
N THR A 109 0.58 -1.32 9.19
CA THR A 109 0.90 -1.47 7.76
C THR A 109 0.69 -2.85 7.15
N ARG A 110 0.23 -3.86 7.91
CA ARG A 110 -0.07 -5.18 7.34
C ARG A 110 -1.26 -5.10 6.38
N ILE A 111 -1.17 -5.81 5.26
CA ILE A 111 -2.29 -5.96 4.31
C ILE A 111 -3.29 -6.99 4.85
N CYS A 112 -4.58 -6.66 4.77
CA CYS A 112 -5.67 -7.60 4.96
C CYS A 112 -6.09 -8.18 3.60
N TRP A 113 -5.88 -9.47 3.41
CA TRP A 113 -6.31 -10.18 2.19
C TRP A 113 -7.75 -10.72 2.26
N GLY A 114 -8.41 -10.59 3.41
CA GLY A 114 -9.75 -11.13 3.62
C GLY A 114 -9.82 -12.62 3.29
N HIS A 115 -10.71 -12.99 2.36
CA HIS A 115 -10.93 -14.36 1.88
C HIS A 115 -10.19 -14.69 0.57
N ILE A 116 -9.24 -13.85 0.14
CA ILE A 116 -8.50 -14.08 -1.11
C ILE A 116 -7.53 -15.25 -0.93
N THR A 117 -7.65 -16.25 -1.80
CA THR A 117 -6.64 -17.30 -1.94
C THR A 117 -5.41 -16.71 -2.61
N ILE A 118 -4.32 -16.65 -1.85
CA ILE A 118 -3.03 -16.14 -2.32
C ILE A 118 -2.32 -17.27 -3.06
N PRO A 119 -2.02 -17.14 -4.37
CA PRO A 119 -1.31 -18.18 -5.10
C PRO A 119 0.15 -18.28 -4.66
N THR A 120 0.86 -19.30 -5.14
CA THR A 120 2.31 -19.36 -5.01
C THR A 120 2.98 -18.43 -6.03
N PHE A 121 4.06 -17.78 -5.63
CA PHE A 121 4.80 -16.84 -6.47
C PHE A 121 6.27 -17.24 -6.61
N ASP A 122 6.84 -16.88 -7.74
CA ASP A 122 8.27 -16.73 -7.92
C ASP A 122 8.63 -15.24 -8.03
N LEU A 123 9.93 -14.94 -8.22
CA LEU A 123 10.38 -13.56 -8.37
C LEU A 123 9.82 -12.86 -9.62
N GLN A 124 9.46 -13.61 -10.66
CA GLN A 124 8.96 -13.06 -11.92
C GLN A 124 7.48 -12.66 -11.80
N THR A 125 6.73 -13.37 -10.97
CA THR A 125 5.29 -13.19 -10.78
C THR A 125 4.94 -12.29 -9.59
N ILE A 126 5.93 -11.85 -8.81
CA ILE A 126 5.73 -11.02 -7.61
C ILE A 126 4.99 -9.70 -7.90
N GLY A 127 5.20 -9.11 -9.09
CA GLY A 127 4.45 -7.91 -9.52
C GLY A 127 2.93 -8.14 -9.56
N GLY A 128 2.50 -9.40 -9.73
CA GLY A 128 1.10 -9.81 -9.68
C GLY A 128 0.44 -9.62 -8.31
N LEU A 129 1.21 -9.62 -7.20
CA LEU A 129 0.66 -9.34 -5.87
C LEU A 129 0.09 -7.93 -5.75
N VAL A 130 0.74 -6.95 -6.38
CA VAL A 130 0.25 -5.57 -6.41
C VAL A 130 -1.10 -5.50 -7.13
N ASN A 131 -1.24 -6.23 -8.23
CA ASN A 131 -2.50 -6.31 -8.96
C ASN A 131 -3.57 -7.03 -8.13
N LEU A 132 -3.25 -8.18 -7.54
CA LEU A 132 -4.15 -8.93 -6.67
C LEU A 132 -4.68 -8.06 -5.51
N PHE A 133 -3.80 -7.25 -4.92
CA PHE A 133 -4.17 -6.30 -3.88
C PHE A 133 -5.17 -5.25 -4.39
N TRP A 134 -4.89 -4.58 -5.50
CA TRP A 134 -5.80 -3.55 -6.02
C TRP A 134 -7.14 -4.10 -6.51
N PHE A 135 -7.17 -5.35 -6.99
CA PHE A 135 -8.41 -6.01 -7.41
C PHE A 135 -9.17 -6.71 -6.26
N SER A 136 -8.60 -6.71 -5.05
CA SER A 136 -9.28 -7.19 -3.85
C SER A 136 -10.47 -6.30 -3.49
N THR A 137 -11.42 -6.87 -2.74
CA THR A 137 -12.47 -6.09 -2.09
C THR A 137 -11.89 -5.49 -0.81
N PHE A 138 -12.01 -4.18 -0.66
CA PHE A 138 -11.60 -3.41 0.51
C PHE A 138 -12.77 -3.42 1.50
N ASN A 139 -12.51 -3.47 2.80
CA ASN A 139 -13.56 -3.76 3.79
C ASN A 139 -13.69 -2.62 4.79
N HIS A 140 -14.91 -2.25 5.16
CA HIS A 140 -15.20 -1.14 6.08
C HIS A 140 -14.52 -1.22 7.48
N ASP A 141 -14.04 -2.39 7.92
CA ASP A 141 -13.48 -2.62 9.26
C ASP A 141 -12.25 -1.76 9.63
N LEU A 142 -11.61 -1.10 8.65
CA LEU A 142 -10.34 -0.37 8.82
C LEU A 142 -10.41 1.13 8.49
N ASP A 143 -11.59 1.74 8.53
CA ASP A 143 -11.89 3.12 8.09
C ASP A 143 -11.32 4.25 8.99
N GLN A 144 -10.48 3.91 9.97
CA GLN A 144 -10.03 4.83 11.03
C GLN A 144 -8.71 5.57 10.76
N ASN A 145 -8.11 5.39 9.58
CA ASN A 145 -6.74 5.86 9.30
C ASN A 145 -6.63 7.23 8.58
N LEU A 146 -7.75 7.93 8.36
CA LEU A 146 -7.79 9.22 7.67
C LEU A 146 -7.67 10.40 8.64
N PRO A 147 -7.17 11.58 8.20
CA PRO A 147 -7.18 12.79 9.02
C PRO A 147 -8.63 13.21 9.35
N ALA A 148 -8.81 13.99 10.43
CA ALA A 148 -10.13 14.43 10.86
C ALA A 148 -10.80 15.42 9.89
N ASP A 149 -9.99 16.24 9.21
CA ASP A 149 -10.41 17.31 8.32
C ASP A 149 -9.72 17.20 6.95
N TRP A 150 -10.45 17.60 5.90
CA TRP A 150 -10.01 17.78 4.54
C TRP A 150 -10.68 19.02 3.92
N LYS A 151 -9.87 20.00 3.49
CA LYS A 151 -10.34 21.25 2.86
C LYS A 151 -11.34 22.03 3.75
N GLY A 152 -11.14 22.01 5.08
CA GLY A 152 -12.01 22.70 6.03
C GLY A 152 -13.34 21.99 6.30
N ARG A 153 -13.42 20.69 6.03
CA ARG A 153 -14.61 19.84 6.19
C ARG A 153 -14.22 18.49 6.79
N PRO A 154 -15.12 17.81 7.52
CA PRO A 154 -14.86 16.45 7.98
C PRO A 154 -14.46 15.53 6.82
N THR A 155 -13.37 14.78 6.98
CA THR A 155 -12.90 13.86 5.94
C THR A 155 -13.96 12.79 5.65
N PRO A 156 -14.38 12.61 4.39
CA PRO A 156 -15.29 11.54 4.01
C PRO A 156 -14.73 10.17 4.36
N ARG A 157 -15.59 9.24 4.77
CA ARG A 157 -15.24 7.87 5.17
C ARG A 157 -15.99 6.84 4.31
N GLY A 158 -15.47 5.62 4.25
CA GLY A 158 -16.06 4.52 3.49
C GLY A 158 -16.42 4.91 2.04
N VAL A 159 -17.67 4.66 1.64
CA VAL A 159 -18.20 4.99 0.31
C VAL A 159 -18.00 6.47 -0.08
N GLN A 160 -18.14 7.39 0.88
CA GLN A 160 -18.06 8.82 0.57
C GLN A 160 -16.63 9.23 0.21
N LEU A 161 -15.62 8.58 0.80
CA LEU A 161 -14.22 8.79 0.44
C LEU A 161 -13.98 8.43 -1.03
N PHE A 162 -14.40 7.24 -1.45
CA PHE A 162 -14.18 6.79 -2.82
C PHE A 162 -14.88 7.70 -3.82
N LYS A 163 -16.13 8.09 -3.57
CA LYS A 163 -16.86 9.05 -4.42
C LYS A 163 -16.14 10.39 -4.55
N ALA A 164 -15.56 10.91 -3.46
CA ALA A 164 -14.80 12.14 -3.50
C ALA A 164 -13.50 11.99 -4.31
N LEU A 165 -12.76 10.90 -4.10
CA LEU A 165 -11.52 10.61 -4.82
C LEU A 165 -11.72 10.28 -6.31
N GLN A 166 -12.93 9.91 -6.73
CA GLN A 166 -13.27 9.82 -8.15
C GLN A 166 -13.20 11.19 -8.85
N GLN A 167 -13.50 12.28 -8.12
CA GLN A 167 -13.48 13.65 -8.66
C GLN A 167 -12.09 14.27 -8.70
N GLU A 168 -11.13 13.74 -7.95
CA GLU A 168 -9.77 14.30 -7.84
C GLU A 168 -8.87 13.80 -8.98
N ALA A 169 -8.13 14.66 -9.67
CA ALA A 169 -7.22 14.20 -10.74
C ALA A 169 -6.07 13.33 -10.21
N VAL A 170 -5.55 13.68 -9.03
CA VAL A 170 -4.48 13.00 -8.31
C VAL A 170 -4.90 12.79 -6.85
N TYR A 171 -4.29 11.81 -6.16
CA TYR A 171 -4.62 11.61 -4.76
C TYR A 171 -4.20 12.84 -3.93
N PRO A 172 -5.11 13.43 -3.13
CA PRO A 172 -4.78 14.61 -2.32
C PRO A 172 -3.79 14.26 -1.21
N MET A 173 -2.58 14.83 -1.26
CA MET A 173 -1.51 14.51 -0.30
C MET A 173 -1.85 14.92 1.14
N GLU A 174 -2.72 15.91 1.32
CA GLU A 174 -3.22 16.33 2.63
C GLU A 174 -4.07 15.26 3.34
N LEU A 175 -4.58 14.26 2.60
CA LEU A 175 -5.30 13.12 3.17
C LEU A 175 -4.37 12.04 3.72
N LEU A 176 -3.07 12.11 3.46
CA LEU A 176 -2.11 11.13 3.95
C LEU A 176 -1.69 11.44 5.40
N VAL A 177 -1.84 10.44 6.26
CA VAL A 177 -1.38 10.50 7.66
C VAL A 177 0.06 10.02 7.74
N ARG A 178 1.00 10.91 8.08
CA ARG A 178 2.43 10.60 8.18
C ARG A 178 2.69 9.42 9.13
N LEU A 179 3.68 8.60 8.78
CA LEU A 179 4.19 7.51 9.61
C LEU A 179 5.64 7.78 10.00
N ASN A 180 6.60 7.31 9.20
CA ASN A 180 8.04 7.42 9.44
C ASN A 180 8.76 7.32 8.07
N THR A 181 10.07 7.12 8.05
CA THR A 181 10.83 6.93 6.82
C THR A 181 10.86 5.47 6.35
N LEU A 182 11.19 5.27 5.07
CA LEU A 182 11.36 3.94 4.48
C LEU A 182 12.42 3.11 5.22
N GLY A 183 13.55 3.70 5.60
CA GLY A 183 14.61 2.98 6.31
C GLY A 183 14.13 2.41 7.65
N ALA A 184 13.41 3.23 8.43
CA ALA A 184 12.83 2.78 9.70
C ALA A 184 11.76 1.70 9.50
N TRP A 185 10.87 1.88 8.53
CA TRP A 185 9.84 0.89 8.20
C TRP A 185 10.44 -0.44 7.73
N TRP A 186 11.46 -0.40 6.88
CA TRP A 186 12.15 -1.59 6.37
C TRP A 186 12.76 -2.43 7.49
N ARG A 187 13.39 -1.78 8.47
CA ARG A 187 13.97 -2.41 9.66
C ARG A 187 12.93 -2.86 10.70
N GLY A 188 11.65 -2.53 10.49
CA GLY A 188 10.58 -2.88 11.43
C GLY A 188 10.50 -1.95 12.64
N GLU A 189 11.07 -0.76 12.56
CA GLU A 189 11.14 0.24 13.63
C GLU A 189 9.88 1.13 13.69
N LEU A 190 8.75 0.70 13.12
CA LEU A 190 7.49 1.42 13.30
C LEU A 190 7.10 1.34 14.78
N ARG A 191 7.44 2.38 15.52
CA ARG A 191 6.91 2.63 16.86
C ARG A 191 5.45 3.00 16.70
N ASN A 192 4.58 2.25 17.38
CA ASN A 192 3.19 2.63 17.61
C ASN A 192 3.19 3.86 18.52
N ASP A 193 3.49 5.02 17.96
CA ASP A 193 3.29 6.29 18.66
C ASP A 193 1.79 6.57 18.61
N ARG A 194 1.11 6.02 19.63
CA ARG A 194 -0.22 6.33 20.20
C ARG A 194 -1.30 6.89 19.25
N TRP A 195 -2.39 6.13 19.18
CA TRP A 195 -3.72 6.48 18.68
C TRP A 195 -4.25 7.79 19.27
#